data_AF-A0A4P9THH5-F1
#
_entry.id   AF-A0A4P9THH5-F1
#
_cell.length_a   1.000
_cell.length_b   1.000
_cell.length_c   1.000
_cell.angle_alpha   90.00
_cell.angle_beta   90.00
_cell.angle_gamma   90.00
#
_symmetry.space_group_name_H-M   'P 1'
#
loop_
_entity.id
_entity.type
_entity.pdbx_description
1 polymer ?
#
loop_
_entity_poly.entity_id
_entity_poly.type
_entity_poly.pdbx_seq_one_letter_code
_entity_poly.pdbx_strand_id
1 'polypeptide(L)'
;MSENVTVRLTEDGPARMRGNGETWERGDTREVTPERAEALLETHDYIEIVDENETDRESSDLADKTHDELKEIAEGRGIADEIDLRSKESIIDALEG
;
A
#
# COMPACT_ATOMS: atom_id res chain seq x y z
N MET A 1 -3.67 14.43 -14.58
CA MET A 1 -3.78 15.12 -13.28
C MET A 1 -2.80 14.39 -12.39
N SER A 2 -1.91 15.06 -11.66
CA SER A 2 -0.99 14.32 -10.77
C SER A 2 -1.81 13.81 -9.58
N GLU A 3 -1.95 12.50 -9.47
CA GLU A 3 -2.53 11.86 -8.29
C GLU A 3 -1.62 12.15 -7.09
N ASN A 4 -2.16 12.82 -6.08
CA ASN A 4 -1.50 12.98 -4.79
C ASN A 4 -2.03 11.89 -3.87
N VAL A 5 -1.19 11.43 -2.96
CA VAL A 5 -1.54 10.46 -1.93
C VAL A 5 -1.46 11.09 -0.55
N THR A 6 -2.35 10.71 0.34
CA THR A 6 -2.35 11.15 1.73
C THR A 6 -1.49 10.22 2.56
N VAL A 7 -0.50 10.76 3.26
CA VAL A 7 0.30 10.03 4.25
C VAL A 7 -0.01 10.52 5.65
N ARG A 8 0.08 9.64 6.65
CA ARG A 8 -0.03 10.02 8.07
C ARG A 8 1.18 9.59 8.85
N LEU A 9 1.47 10.35 9.91
CA LEU A 9 2.33 9.90 11.00
C LEU A 9 1.54 8.96 11.90
N THR A 10 1.93 7.69 11.90
CA THR A 10 1.27 6.64 12.65
C THR A 10 1.37 6.87 14.14
N GLU A 11 0.51 6.18 14.88
CA GLU A 11 0.52 6.20 16.34
C GLU A 11 1.75 5.53 16.96
N ASP A 12 2.46 4.71 16.18
CA ASP A 12 3.72 4.09 16.59
C ASP A 12 4.90 5.08 16.51
N GLY A 13 4.73 6.16 15.74
CA GLY A 13 5.73 7.19 15.55
C GLY A 13 5.96 8.13 16.74
N PRO A 14 6.99 8.98 16.65
CA PRO A 14 7.24 10.00 17.65
C PRO A 14 6.08 11.00 17.71
N ALA A 15 5.82 11.57 18.89
CA ALA A 15 4.79 12.59 19.08
C ALA A 15 4.96 13.81 18.14
N ARG A 16 6.20 14.10 17.76
CA ARG A 16 6.58 15.10 16.76
C ARG A 16 7.75 14.59 15.92
N MET A 17 7.65 14.77 14.60
CA MET A 17 8.72 14.48 13.65
C MET A 17 9.02 15.72 12.82
N ARG A 18 10.28 15.90 12.41
CA ARG A 18 10.64 16.91 11.42
C ARG A 18 11.04 16.21 10.12
N GLY A 19 10.18 16.29 9.10
CA GLY A 19 10.40 15.72 7.77
C GLY A 19 10.43 16.83 6.72
N ASN A 20 11.48 16.89 5.91
CA ASN A 20 11.63 17.85 4.80
C ASN A 20 11.45 19.33 5.19
N GLY A 21 11.91 19.71 6.38
CA GLY A 21 11.78 21.08 6.90
C GLY A 21 10.43 21.38 7.55
N GLU A 22 9.48 20.46 7.47
CA GLU A 22 8.13 20.56 8.06
C GLU A 22 8.07 19.78 9.37
N THR A 23 7.22 20.23 10.30
CA THR A 23 6.95 19.50 11.54
C THR A 23 5.63 18.76 11.42
N TRP A 24 5.65 17.50 11.76
CA TRP A 24 4.53 16.58 11.76
C TRP A 24 4.24 16.19 13.21
N GLU A 25 2.97 16.06 13.55
CA GLU A 25 2.52 15.60 14.86
C GLU A 25 1.87 14.23 14.68
N ARG A 26 1.88 13.40 15.73
CA ARG A 26 1.22 12.08 15.66
C ARG A 26 -0.25 12.25 15.27
N GLY A 27 -0.67 11.54 14.22
CA GLY A 27 -2.01 11.68 13.62
C GLY A 27 -2.13 12.80 12.58
N ASP A 28 -1.07 13.55 12.28
CA ASP A 28 -1.07 14.53 11.18
C ASP A 28 -1.08 13.80 9.84
N THR A 29 -2.03 14.17 8.99
CA THR A 29 -2.19 13.67 7.62
C THR A 29 -1.81 14.75 6.63
N ARG A 30 -1.08 14.40 5.57
CA ARG A 30 -0.68 15.35 4.52
C ARG A 30 -0.77 14.70 3.16
N GLU A 31 -1.23 15.48 2.19
CA GLU A 31 -1.18 15.12 0.77
C GLU A 31 0.23 15.39 0.22
N VAL A 32 0.81 14.37 -0.39
CA VAL A 32 2.13 14.41 -1.02
C VAL A 32 2.07 13.67 -2.36
N THR A 33 3.08 13.80 -3.20
CA THR A 33 3.17 12.97 -4.41
C THR A 33 3.51 11.52 -4.05
N PRO A 34 3.11 10.53 -4.88
CA PRO A 34 3.41 9.11 -4.63
C PRO A 34 4.91 8.85 -4.45
N GLU A 35 5.75 9.42 -5.30
CA GLU A 35 7.23 9.31 -5.17
C GLU A 35 7.73 9.83 -3.80
N ARG A 36 7.09 10.88 -3.27
CA ARG A 36 7.45 11.44 -1.97
C ARG A 36 6.92 10.59 -0.81
N ALA A 37 5.75 9.98 -0.96
CA ALA A 37 5.22 9.03 0.00
C ALA A 37 6.13 7.80 0.11
N GLU A 38 6.56 7.24 -1.02
CA GLU A 38 7.50 6.11 -1.06
C GLU A 38 8.82 6.46 -0.37
N ALA A 39 9.42 7.61 -0.70
CA ALA A 39 10.64 8.06 -0.03
C ALA A 39 10.47 8.26 1.48
N LEU A 40 9.29 8.71 1.93
CA LEU A 40 8.96 8.84 3.34
C LEU A 40 8.82 7.47 4.00
N LEU A 41 8.14 6.51 3.37
CA LEU A 41 7.99 5.13 3.86
C LEU A 41 9.35 4.42 3.98
N GLU A 42 10.22 4.59 2.99
CA GLU A 42 11.57 4.01 3.01
C GLU A 42 12.46 4.61 4.11
N THR A 43 12.24 5.88 4.45
CA THR A 43 13.02 6.59 5.46
C THR A 43 12.43 6.44 6.87
N HIS A 44 11.11 6.29 6.96
CA HIS A 44 10.33 6.37 8.18
C HIS A 44 9.31 5.24 8.26
N ASP A 45 9.60 4.25 9.09
CA ASP A 45 8.75 3.07 9.35
C ASP A 45 7.40 3.42 10.02
N TYR A 46 7.31 4.63 10.58
CA TYR A 46 6.13 5.15 11.28
C TYR A 46 5.32 6.16 10.42
N ILE A 47 5.54 6.20 9.11
CA ILE A 47 4.65 6.86 8.18
C ILE A 47 3.84 5.77 7.49
N GLU A 48 2.56 6.01 7.23
CA GLU A 48 1.75 5.13 6.38
C GLU A 48 0.98 5.97 5.36
N ILE A 49 0.68 5.39 4.20
CA ILE A 49 -0.26 6.00 3.25
C ILE A 49 -1.66 5.70 3.78
N VAL A 50 -2.47 6.73 3.97
CA VAL A 50 -3.89 6.65 4.39
C VAL A 50 -4.84 7.10 3.31
N ASP A 51 -4.32 7.21 2.09
CA ASP A 51 -5.11 7.58 0.95
C ASP A 51 -6.24 6.55 0.76
N GLU A 52 -7.48 7.02 0.59
CA GLU A 52 -8.65 6.17 0.27
C GLU A 52 -8.49 5.43 -1.08
N ASN A 53 -7.37 5.62 -1.76
CA ASN A 53 -6.95 4.93 -2.98
C ASN A 53 -5.95 3.78 -2.69
N GLU A 54 -5.92 3.21 -1.48
CA GLU A 54 -5.22 1.93 -1.21
C GLU A 54 -5.65 0.82 -2.17
N THR A 55 -6.87 0.88 -2.71
CA THR A 55 -7.36 -0.06 -3.71
C THR A 55 -6.47 -0.05 -4.97
N ASP A 56 -6.03 1.10 -5.48
CA ASP A 56 -5.36 1.16 -6.78
C ASP A 56 -3.88 0.70 -6.71
N ARG A 57 -3.25 0.81 -5.53
CA ARG A 57 -1.88 0.34 -5.30
C ARG A 57 -1.81 -1.16 -5.07
N GLU A 58 -2.74 -1.75 -4.33
CA GLU A 58 -2.80 -3.21 -4.15
C GLU A 58 -3.25 -3.91 -5.45
N SER A 59 -4.25 -3.35 -6.16
CA SER A 59 -4.66 -3.81 -7.49
C SER A 59 -3.52 -3.77 -8.52
N SER A 60 -2.75 -2.67 -8.54
CA SER A 60 -1.62 -2.53 -9.46
C SER A 60 -0.45 -3.46 -9.11
N ASP A 61 -0.21 -3.72 -7.82
CA ASP A 61 0.83 -4.66 -7.37
C ASP A 61 0.45 -6.11 -7.71
N LEU A 62 -0.83 -6.50 -7.59
CA LEU A 62 -1.31 -7.82 -8.01
C LEU A 62 -1.30 -7.98 -9.54
N ALA A 63 -1.64 -6.93 -10.28
CA ALA A 63 -1.60 -6.96 -11.75
C ALA A 63 -0.19 -7.13 -12.31
N ASP A 64 0.83 -6.53 -11.66
CA ASP A 64 2.24 -6.63 -12.07
C ASP A 64 2.89 -7.96 -11.65
N LYS A 65 2.40 -8.59 -10.57
CA LYS A 65 2.91 -9.89 -10.09
C LYS A 65 2.79 -11.01 -11.11
N THR A 66 3.76 -11.93 -11.05
CA THR A 66 3.72 -13.15 -11.84
C THR A 66 2.63 -14.10 -11.34
N HIS A 67 2.25 -15.06 -12.19
CA HIS A 67 1.26 -16.08 -11.84
C HIS A 67 1.66 -16.88 -10.59
N ASP A 68 2.96 -17.18 -10.43
CA ASP A 68 3.49 -17.90 -9.26
C ASP A 68 3.36 -17.07 -7.98
N GLU A 69 3.73 -15.78 -8.02
CA GLU A 69 3.61 -14.88 -6.86
C GLU A 69 2.14 -14.73 -6.41
N LEU A 70 1.22 -14.58 -7.36
CA LEU A 70 -0.21 -14.53 -7.07
C LEU A 70 -0.73 -15.82 -6.43
N LYS A 71 -0.19 -16.96 -6.85
CA LYS A 71 -0.48 -18.25 -6.26
C LYS A 71 0.01 -18.33 -4.82
N GLU A 72 1.25 -17.94 -4.55
CA GLU A 72 1.81 -17.91 -3.19
C GLU A 72 0.98 -17.02 -2.26
N ILE A 73 0.51 -15.87 -2.75
CA ILE A 73 -0.36 -14.96 -1.98
C ILE A 73 -1.72 -15.61 -1.70
N ALA A 74 -2.35 -16.22 -2.72
CA ALA A 74 -3.62 -16.93 -2.55
C ALA A 74 -3.51 -18.12 -1.57
N GLU A 75 -2.39 -18.85 -1.61
CA GLU A 75 -2.07 -19.93 -0.67
C GLU A 75 -1.85 -19.39 0.75
N GLY A 76 -1.13 -18.27 0.88
CA GLY A 76 -0.93 -17.58 2.16
C GLY A 76 -2.21 -17.05 2.80
N ARG A 77 -3.18 -16.62 1.98
CA ARG A 77 -4.53 -16.22 2.41
C ARG A 77 -5.48 -17.41 2.63
N GLY A 78 -5.11 -18.61 2.19
CA GLY A 78 -5.91 -19.82 2.34
C GLY A 78 -7.09 -19.92 1.38
N ILE A 79 -7.19 -19.04 0.38
CA ILE A 79 -8.26 -19.02 -0.64
C ILE A 79 -7.91 -19.82 -1.89
N ALA A 80 -6.67 -20.30 -2.00
CA ALA A 80 -6.18 -21.02 -3.17
C ALA A 80 -7.00 -22.28 -3.54
N ASP A 81 -7.68 -22.89 -2.57
CA ASP A 81 -8.55 -24.06 -2.81
C ASP A 81 -9.95 -23.68 -3.32
N GLU A 82 -10.35 -22.41 -3.15
CA GLU A 82 -11.68 -21.90 -3.47
C GLU A 82 -11.75 -21.24 -4.86
N ILE A 83 -10.60 -21.04 -5.51
CA ILE A 83 -10.46 -20.24 -6.73
C ILE A 83 -9.75 -21.01 -7.85
N ASP A 84 -9.95 -20.57 -9.09
CA ASP A 84 -9.23 -21.16 -10.22
C ASP A 84 -7.79 -20.59 -10.30
N LEU A 85 -6.82 -21.39 -9.84
CA LEU A 85 -5.40 -21.03 -9.93
C LEU A 85 -4.80 -21.19 -11.33
N ARG A 86 -5.57 -21.54 -12.37
CA ARG A 86 -5.05 -21.65 -13.75
C ARG A 86 -5.12 -20.33 -14.49
N SER A 87 -6.04 -19.45 -14.10
CA SER A 87 -6.21 -18.12 -14.66
C SER A 87 -5.66 -17.05 -13.73
N LYS A 88 -4.67 -16.29 -14.22
CA LYS A 88 -4.13 -15.12 -13.51
C LYS A 88 -5.25 -14.13 -13.13
N GLU A 89 -6.17 -13.83 -14.05
CA GLU A 89 -7.33 -12.96 -13.78
C GLU A 89 -8.22 -13.48 -12.65
N SER A 90 -8.50 -14.80 -12.58
CA SER A 90 -9.29 -15.37 -11.47
C SER A 90 -8.59 -15.23 -10.12
N ILE A 91 -7.25 -15.33 -10.10
CA ILE A 91 -6.50 -15.17 -8.86
C ILE A 91 -6.51 -13.71 -8.41
N ILE A 92 -6.32 -12.78 -9.35
CA ILE A 92 -6.38 -11.33 -9.08
C ILE A 92 -7.76 -10.95 -8.55
N ASP A 93 -8.83 -11.32 -9.26
CA ASP A 93 -10.22 -11.02 -8.87
C ASP A 93 -10.54 -11.54 -7.46
N ALA A 94 -10.05 -12.72 -7.11
CA ALA A 94 -10.23 -13.28 -5.77
C ALA A 94 -9.33 -12.68 -4.68
N LEU A 95 -8.21 -12.04 -5.05
CA LEU A 95 -7.33 -11.33 -4.12
C LEU A 95 -7.80 -9.89 -3.88
N GLU A 96 -8.50 -9.30 -4.84
CA GLU A 96 -9.11 -7.97 -4.78
C GLU A 96 -10.54 -7.95 -4.20
N GLY A 97 -11.26 -9.08 -4.26
CA GLY A 97 -12.64 -9.25 -3.79
C GLY A 97 -12.80 -9.41 -2.28
#